data_AF-A0A6P2CWT2-F1
#
_entry.id   AF-A0A6P2CWT2-F1
#
_cell.length_a   1.000
_cell.length_b   1.000
_cell.length_c   1.000
_cell.angle_alpha   90.00
_cell.angle_beta   90.00
_cell.angle_gamma   90.00
#
_symmetry.space_group_name_H-M   'P 1'
#
loop_
_entity.id
_entity.type
_entity.pdbx_description
1 polymer ?
#
loop_
_entity_poly.entity_id
_entity_poly.type
_entity_poly.pdbx_seq_one_letter_code
_entity_poly.pdbx_strand_id
1 'polypeptide(L)'
;MGQPIPTPPLPLKRLAMTLEDWLACLGDPDTLSLELSIFSDRKLHLLTAALLRRVWDRLPARHSQLAVEATEQFADGAISVDALAWVRSQAARESGETVWFGEESFNDYELINPCPCCSPCDAQAFRYECRVAKQGGVLDGVRRGTKDPALIAMSAALDTVRLENPDTAWNDVVARRWNWQSLFATVREVLGENEPDPNWSCWRTSDVLALACGIYEERAFDRLPILADALQDAGCDDENVLWHCRRPGGHARGCWVVDLAMGVA
;
A
#
# COMPACT_ATOMS: atom_id res chain seq x y z
N MET A 1 39.82 -9.68 9.08
CA MET A 1 38.35 -9.68 9.30
C MET A 1 37.85 -8.29 9.00
N GLY A 2 37.53 -8.02 7.73
CA GLY A 2 36.94 -6.74 7.34
C GLY A 2 35.43 -6.84 7.52
N GLN A 3 34.84 -5.88 8.23
CA GLN A 3 33.38 -5.79 8.33
C GLN A 3 32.80 -5.57 6.92
N PRO A 4 31.65 -6.19 6.59
CA PRO A 4 30.96 -5.87 5.35
C PRO A 4 30.56 -4.40 5.36
N ILE A 5 30.99 -3.66 4.35
CA ILE A 5 30.50 -2.32 4.06
C ILE A 5 28.98 -2.46 3.84
N PRO A 6 28.12 -1.72 4.56
CA PRO A 6 26.69 -1.74 4.28
C PRO A 6 26.50 -1.25 2.85
N THR A 7 25.92 -2.10 2.00
CA THR A 7 25.46 -1.70 0.67
C THR A 7 24.57 -0.45 0.83
N PRO A 8 24.85 0.65 0.10
CA PRO A 8 23.91 1.77 0.09
C PRO A 8 22.55 1.25 -0.40
N PRO A 9 21.43 1.70 0.18
CA PRO A 9 20.12 1.35 -0.37
C PRO A 9 20.09 1.76 -1.83
N LEU A 10 19.58 0.85 -2.67
CA LEU A 10 19.38 1.08 -4.10
C LEU A 10 18.66 2.43 -4.31
N PRO A 11 18.98 3.19 -5.38
CA PRO A 11 18.33 4.46 -5.62
C PRO A 11 16.83 4.24 -5.73
N LEU A 12 16.08 4.87 -4.83
CA LEU A 12 14.63 4.84 -4.81
C LEU A 12 14.12 5.40 -6.14
N LYS A 13 13.62 4.53 -7.01
CA LYS A 13 12.98 4.98 -8.25
C LYS A 13 11.61 5.57 -7.93
N ARG A 14 11.40 6.79 -8.45
CA ARG A 14 10.29 7.73 -8.24
C ARG A 14 8.95 7.23 -8.78
N LEU A 15 7.85 7.73 -8.19
CA LEU A 15 6.60 7.92 -8.93
C LEU A 15 6.81 9.11 -9.88
N ALA A 16 7.08 8.84 -11.16
CA ALA A 16 6.96 9.86 -12.20
C ALA A 16 5.49 10.05 -12.63
N MET A 17 4.54 9.67 -11.77
CA MET A 17 3.12 9.58 -12.08
C MET A 17 2.40 10.79 -11.49
N THR A 18 1.79 11.62 -12.35
CA THR A 18 0.95 12.73 -11.90
C THR A 18 -0.38 12.22 -11.32
N LEU A 19 -1.18 13.10 -10.71
CA LEU A 19 -2.55 12.74 -10.33
C LEU A 19 -3.34 12.25 -11.57
N GLU A 20 -3.16 12.88 -12.73
CA GLU A 20 -3.86 12.49 -13.96
C GLU A 20 -3.43 11.12 -14.46
N ASP A 21 -2.13 10.82 -14.42
CA ASP A 21 -1.60 9.50 -14.77
C ASP A 21 -2.11 8.43 -13.79
N TRP A 22 -2.15 8.74 -12.49
CA TRP A 22 -2.69 7.85 -11.46
C TRP A 22 -4.18 7.57 -11.64
N LEU A 23 -4.95 8.62 -11.96
CA LEU A 23 -6.37 8.50 -12.29
C LEU A 23 -6.59 7.63 -13.53
N ALA A 24 -5.73 7.73 -14.55
CA ALA A 24 -5.79 6.92 -15.75
C ALA A 24 -5.48 5.45 -15.45
N CYS A 25 -4.43 5.18 -14.67
CA CYS A 25 -4.02 3.83 -14.29
C CYS A 25 -5.06 3.12 -13.42
N LEU A 26 -5.80 3.82 -12.56
CA LEU A 26 -6.88 3.19 -11.79
C LEU A 26 -8.08 2.74 -12.67
N GLY A 27 -8.21 3.25 -13.89
CA GLY A 27 -9.14 2.72 -14.91
C GLY A 27 -8.59 1.51 -15.67
N ASP A 28 -7.30 1.22 -15.51
CA ASP A 28 -6.56 0.12 -16.14
C ASP A 28 -5.66 -0.58 -15.10
N PRO A 29 -6.22 -1.52 -14.32
CA PRO A 29 -5.53 -2.19 -13.22
C PRO A 29 -4.13 -2.72 -13.60
N ASP A 30 -3.97 -3.28 -14.80
CA ASP A 30 -2.70 -3.86 -15.24
C ASP A 30 -1.60 -2.79 -15.32
N THR A 31 -1.93 -1.62 -15.88
CA THR A 31 -0.98 -0.49 -15.95
C THR A 31 -0.61 0.01 -14.56
N LEU A 32 -1.58 0.10 -13.63
CA LEU A 32 -1.29 0.52 -12.26
C LEU A 32 -0.37 -0.46 -11.52
N SER A 33 -0.60 -1.76 -11.68
CA SER A 33 0.26 -2.79 -11.08
C SER A 33 1.70 -2.70 -11.61
N LEU A 34 1.86 -2.50 -12.92
CA LEU A 34 3.17 -2.32 -13.55
C LEU A 34 3.91 -1.08 -13.03
N GLU A 35 3.23 0.06 -12.90
CA GLU A 35 3.82 1.29 -12.34
C GLU A 35 4.22 1.10 -10.87
N LEU A 36 3.45 0.32 -10.10
CA LEU A 36 3.78 0.02 -8.70
C LEU A 36 4.94 -0.98 -8.56
N SER A 37 5.18 -1.84 -9.54
CA SER A 37 6.21 -2.88 -9.50
C SER A 37 7.65 -2.35 -9.37
N ILE A 38 7.87 -1.04 -9.59
CA ILE A 38 9.18 -0.40 -9.44
C ILE A 38 9.57 -0.17 -7.97
N PHE A 39 8.62 -0.24 -7.04
CA PHE A 39 8.82 0.00 -5.60
C PHE A 39 9.19 -1.28 -4.85
N SER A 40 9.82 -1.11 -3.69
CA SER A 40 10.14 -2.24 -2.82
C SER A 40 8.88 -2.90 -2.26
N ASP A 41 8.95 -4.21 -2.03
CA ASP A 41 7.86 -4.99 -1.40
C ASP A 41 7.41 -4.36 -0.07
N ARG A 42 8.36 -3.85 0.72
CA ARG A 42 8.08 -3.13 1.97
C ARG A 42 7.18 -1.93 1.74
N LYS A 43 7.52 -1.07 0.78
CA LYS A 43 6.72 0.12 0.43
C LYS A 43 5.34 -0.25 -0.06
N LEU A 44 5.21 -1.29 -0.88
CA LEU A 44 3.94 -1.74 -1.42
C LEU A 44 3.02 -2.34 -0.34
N HIS A 45 3.58 -3.05 0.63
CA HIS A 45 2.82 -3.49 1.81
C HIS A 45 2.38 -2.33 2.71
N LEU A 46 3.23 -1.35 2.95
CA LEU A 46 2.86 -0.16 3.72
C LEU A 46 1.82 0.69 2.99
N LEU A 47 1.89 0.79 1.65
CA LEU A 47 0.87 1.45 0.84
C LEU A 47 -0.47 0.72 0.95
N THR A 48 -0.46 -0.61 0.81
CA THR A 48 -1.65 -1.45 1.00
C THR A 48 -2.31 -1.17 2.36
N ALA A 49 -1.51 -1.18 3.43
CA ALA A 49 -2.02 -0.93 4.77
C ALA A 49 -2.55 0.50 4.94
N ALA A 50 -1.83 1.50 4.43
CA ALA A 50 -2.23 2.91 4.49
C ALA A 50 -3.56 3.14 3.76
N LEU A 51 -3.77 2.54 2.59
CA LEU A 51 -5.03 2.61 1.84
C LEU A 51 -6.19 2.03 2.65
N LEU A 52 -6.05 0.82 3.18
CA LEU A 52 -7.10 0.14 3.94
C LEU A 52 -7.37 0.79 5.31
N ARG A 53 -6.37 1.43 5.93
CA ARG A 53 -6.56 2.23 7.16
C ARG A 53 -7.50 3.42 6.95
N ARG A 54 -7.62 3.96 5.73
CA ARG A 54 -8.55 5.06 5.43
C ARG A 54 -10.01 4.66 5.58
N VAL A 55 -10.29 3.39 5.30
CA VAL A 55 -11.62 2.79 5.35
C VAL A 55 -11.75 1.84 6.53
N TRP A 56 -10.98 2.07 7.61
CA TRP A 56 -10.88 1.16 8.76
C TRP A 56 -12.23 0.76 9.37
N ASP A 57 -13.13 1.73 9.53
CA ASP A 57 -14.47 1.53 10.09
C ASP A 57 -15.48 0.93 9.09
N ARG A 58 -15.08 0.83 7.82
CA ARG A 58 -15.85 0.21 6.73
C ARG A 58 -15.29 -1.16 6.33
N LEU A 59 -14.19 -1.61 6.94
CA LEU A 59 -13.67 -2.94 6.71
C LEU A 59 -14.70 -4.00 7.16
N PRO A 60 -14.91 -5.05 6.37
CA PRO A 60 -16.09 -5.92 6.52
C PRO A 60 -16.04 -6.80 7.78
N ALA A 61 -14.85 -7.09 8.33
CA ALA A 61 -14.71 -7.91 9.52
C ALA A 61 -13.50 -7.49 10.39
N ARG A 62 -13.50 -7.90 11.66
CA ARG A 62 -12.34 -7.75 12.55
C ARG A 62 -11.10 -8.45 11.98
N HIS A 63 -11.27 -9.56 11.27
CA HIS A 63 -10.17 -10.25 10.61
C HIS A 63 -9.53 -9.42 9.48
N SER A 64 -10.30 -8.58 8.77
CA SER A 64 -9.76 -7.64 7.78
C SER A 64 -8.83 -6.62 8.43
N GLN A 65 -9.22 -6.08 9.59
CA GLN A 65 -8.37 -5.18 10.38
C GLN A 65 -7.07 -5.86 10.85
N LEU A 66 -7.16 -7.11 11.32
CA LEU A 66 -5.99 -7.90 11.69
C LEU A 66 -5.07 -8.19 10.49
N ALA A 67 -5.62 -8.39 9.29
CA ALA A 67 -4.83 -8.58 8.07
C ALA A 67 -4.07 -7.31 7.65
N VAL A 68 -4.66 -6.13 7.87
CA VAL A 68 -3.97 -4.84 7.69
C VAL A 68 -2.82 -4.68 8.70
N GLU A 69 -3.07 -4.96 9.98
CA GLU A 69 -2.03 -4.93 11.02
C GLU A 69 -0.89 -5.93 10.74
N ALA A 70 -1.23 -7.14 10.31
CA ALA A 70 -0.24 -8.15 9.90
C ALA A 70 0.57 -7.70 8.68
N THR A 71 -0.06 -6.97 7.74
CA THR A 71 0.64 -6.41 6.58
C THR A 71 1.69 -5.39 7.00
N GLU A 72 1.39 -4.53 7.98
CA GLU A 72 2.36 -3.58 8.56
C GLU A 72 3.49 -4.33 9.27
N GLN A 73 3.17 -5.33 10.09
CA GLN A 73 4.17 -6.16 10.79
C GLN A 73 5.08 -6.92 9.82
N PHE A 74 4.54 -7.42 8.71
CA PHE A 74 5.33 -8.12 7.69
C PHE A 74 6.26 -7.15 6.97
N ALA A 75 5.80 -5.95 6.62
CA ALA A 75 6.63 -4.92 6.01
C ALA A 75 7.82 -4.53 6.90
N ASP A 76 7.64 -4.58 8.21
CA ASP A 76 8.67 -4.31 9.22
C ASP A 76 9.50 -5.55 9.61
N GLY A 77 9.27 -6.70 8.97
CA GLY A 77 10.01 -7.94 9.22
C GLY A 77 9.68 -8.64 10.54
N ALA A 78 8.57 -8.26 11.21
CA ALA A 78 8.18 -8.80 12.51
C ALA A 78 7.46 -10.16 12.42
N ILE A 79 6.89 -10.50 11.27
CA ILE A 79 6.23 -11.80 11.03
C ILE A 79 6.72 -12.44 9.73
N SER A 80 6.58 -13.77 9.63
CA SER A 80 6.94 -14.51 8.42
C SER A 80 5.89 -14.38 7.32
N VAL A 81 6.28 -14.70 6.08
CA VAL A 81 5.37 -14.74 4.92
C VAL A 81 4.22 -15.74 5.10
N ASP A 82 4.48 -16.88 5.75
CA ASP A 82 3.44 -17.88 6.05
C ASP A 82 2.46 -17.36 7.11
N ALA A 83 2.93 -16.64 8.13
CA ALA A 83 2.07 -16.02 9.13
C ALA A 83 1.19 -14.94 8.49
N LEU A 84 1.75 -14.10 7.62
CA LEU A 84 0.99 -13.10 6.86
C LEU A 84 -0.09 -13.76 6.00
N ALA A 85 0.28 -14.75 5.19
CA ALA A 85 -0.64 -15.46 4.31
C ALA A 85 -1.76 -16.14 5.11
N TRP A 86 -1.44 -16.70 6.27
CA TRP A 86 -2.43 -17.28 7.16
C TRP A 86 -3.45 -16.24 7.66
N VAL A 87 -3.00 -15.10 8.20
CA VAL A 87 -3.91 -14.06 8.72
C VAL A 87 -4.80 -13.50 7.61
N ARG A 88 -4.22 -13.19 6.45
CA ARG A 88 -4.97 -12.74 5.26
C ARG A 88 -5.98 -13.78 4.79
N SER A 89 -5.66 -15.07 4.87
CA SER A 89 -6.60 -16.16 4.53
C SER A 89 -7.79 -16.26 5.49
N GLN A 90 -7.61 -15.91 6.78
CA GLN A 90 -8.73 -15.85 7.72
C GLN A 90 -9.64 -14.67 7.38
N ALA A 91 -9.07 -13.51 7.08
CA ALA A 91 -9.84 -12.34 6.66
C ALA A 91 -10.70 -12.65 5.42
N ALA A 92 -10.09 -13.22 4.38
CA ALA A 92 -10.80 -13.70 3.19
C ALA A 92 -11.96 -14.66 3.50
N ARG A 93 -11.74 -15.68 4.35
CA ARG A 93 -12.78 -16.66 4.71
C ARG A 93 -13.96 -16.03 5.45
N GLU A 94 -13.67 -15.10 6.36
CA GLU A 94 -14.67 -14.54 7.26
C GLU A 94 -15.50 -13.43 6.61
N SER A 95 -14.90 -12.65 5.71
CA SER A 95 -15.58 -11.52 5.06
C SER A 95 -15.95 -11.74 3.60
N GLY A 96 -15.42 -12.79 2.95
CA GLY A 96 -15.53 -12.98 1.52
C GLY A 96 -14.73 -11.95 0.69
N GLU A 97 -13.82 -11.22 1.32
CA GLU A 97 -12.97 -10.24 0.61
C GLU A 97 -11.95 -10.93 -0.30
N THR A 98 -11.64 -10.27 -1.41
CA THR A 98 -10.70 -10.81 -2.42
C THR A 98 -9.43 -9.97 -2.59
N VAL A 99 -9.28 -8.91 -1.80
CA VAL A 99 -8.12 -7.98 -1.84
C VAL A 99 -6.77 -8.68 -1.71
N TRP A 100 -6.73 -9.82 -1.01
CA TRP A 100 -5.49 -10.55 -0.71
C TRP A 100 -5.09 -11.59 -1.75
N PHE A 101 -5.90 -11.80 -2.79
CA PHE A 101 -5.70 -12.89 -3.75
C PHE A 101 -4.75 -12.45 -4.86
N GLY A 102 -3.92 -13.39 -5.32
CA GLY A 102 -3.08 -13.17 -6.51
C GLY A 102 -3.91 -13.19 -7.80
N GLU A 103 -3.30 -12.82 -8.91
CA GLU A 103 -3.97 -12.86 -10.20
C GLU A 103 -4.04 -14.27 -10.78
N GLU A 104 -5.10 -14.50 -11.56
CA GLU A 104 -5.05 -15.31 -12.78
C GLU A 104 -5.68 -14.44 -13.88
N SER A 105 -4.96 -13.45 -14.41
CA SER A 105 -5.33 -12.56 -15.53
C SER A 105 -6.63 -11.74 -15.36
N PHE A 106 -6.54 -10.41 -15.40
CA PHE A 106 -7.68 -9.47 -15.40
C PHE A 106 -8.63 -9.54 -16.63
N ASN A 107 -8.43 -10.49 -17.54
CA ASN A 107 -9.30 -10.70 -18.70
C ASN A 107 -10.63 -11.44 -18.42
N ASP A 108 -11.04 -11.58 -17.16
CA ASP A 108 -12.34 -12.20 -16.79
C ASP A 108 -13.57 -11.28 -17.11
N TYR A 109 -13.40 -10.17 -17.85
CA TYR A 109 -14.52 -9.56 -18.60
C TYR A 109 -14.99 -10.44 -19.76
N GLU A 110 -14.17 -11.39 -20.21
CA GLU A 110 -14.65 -12.56 -20.94
C GLU A 110 -15.17 -13.60 -19.96
N LEU A 111 -16.46 -13.44 -19.63
CA LEU A 111 -17.39 -14.50 -19.25
C LEU A 111 -17.45 -15.61 -20.33
N ILE A 112 -16.33 -16.26 -20.64
CA ILE A 112 -16.30 -17.45 -21.47
C ILE A 112 -16.26 -18.65 -20.53
N ASN A 113 -17.48 -19.02 -20.14
CA ASN A 113 -17.93 -20.40 -20.07
C ASN A 113 -17.06 -21.32 -20.98
N PRO A 114 -16.46 -22.42 -20.46
CA PRO A 114 -16.84 -23.10 -19.23
C PRO A 114 -15.72 -23.11 -18.17
N CYS A 115 -16.01 -22.55 -16.99
CA CYS A 115 -15.30 -22.99 -15.78
C CYS A 115 -15.60 -24.49 -15.58
N PRO A 116 -14.60 -25.33 -15.27
CA PRO A 116 -14.84 -26.74 -14.91
C PRO A 116 -15.70 -26.92 -13.65
N CYS A 117 -15.89 -25.84 -12.89
CA CYS A 117 -16.48 -25.82 -11.57
C CYS A 117 -18.01 -25.60 -11.54
N CYS A 118 -18.61 -24.98 -12.57
CA CYS A 118 -20.06 -24.70 -12.62
C CYS A 118 -20.58 -24.40 -14.06
N SER A 119 -21.88 -24.64 -14.30
CA SER A 119 -22.62 -24.18 -15.50
C SER A 119 -22.80 -22.64 -15.47
N PRO A 120 -23.12 -21.94 -16.60
CA PRO A 120 -22.85 -20.52 -16.79
C PRO A 120 -23.31 -19.68 -15.60
N CYS A 121 -22.32 -19.06 -14.96
CA CYS A 121 -22.42 -18.48 -13.62
C CYS A 121 -23.13 -17.13 -13.67
N ASP A 122 -24.35 -17.10 -13.16
CA ASP A 122 -25.10 -15.87 -12.92
C ASP A 122 -24.87 -15.37 -11.48
N ALA A 123 -24.69 -14.06 -11.35
CA ALA A 123 -24.54 -13.26 -10.12
C ALA A 123 -23.21 -13.27 -9.31
N GLN A 124 -22.90 -12.06 -8.82
CA GLN A 124 -21.69 -11.58 -8.13
C GLN A 124 -21.24 -12.39 -6.89
N ALA A 125 -22.14 -13.14 -6.24
CA ALA A 125 -21.83 -14.02 -5.11
C ALA A 125 -20.96 -15.24 -5.51
N PHE A 126 -21.07 -15.71 -6.74
CA PHE A 126 -20.24 -16.81 -7.26
C PHE A 126 -18.79 -16.40 -7.57
N ARG A 127 -18.47 -15.09 -7.58
CA ARG A 127 -17.11 -14.60 -7.90
C ARG A 127 -16.09 -14.99 -6.85
N TYR A 128 -16.47 -15.01 -5.56
CA TYR A 128 -15.55 -15.42 -4.48
C TYR A 128 -15.26 -16.92 -4.53
N GLU A 129 -16.29 -17.77 -4.54
CA GLU A 129 -16.13 -19.23 -4.56
C GLU A 129 -15.43 -19.71 -5.84
N CYS A 130 -15.74 -19.12 -7.00
CA CYS A 130 -15.07 -19.43 -8.26
C CYS A 130 -13.59 -19.01 -8.23
N ARG A 131 -13.28 -17.80 -7.72
CA ARG A 131 -11.90 -17.33 -7.56
C ARG A 131 -11.11 -18.21 -6.59
N VAL A 132 -11.71 -18.60 -5.46
CA VAL A 132 -11.13 -19.54 -4.49
C VAL A 132 -10.84 -20.88 -5.15
N ALA A 133 -11.77 -21.43 -5.92
CA ALA A 133 -11.61 -22.70 -6.61
C ALA A 133 -10.51 -22.66 -7.68
N LYS A 134 -10.50 -21.63 -8.54
CA LYS A 134 -9.45 -21.40 -9.55
C LYS A 134 -8.06 -21.31 -8.89
N GLN A 135 -7.99 -20.68 -7.72
CA GLN A 135 -6.72 -20.50 -7.01
C GLN A 135 -6.28 -21.68 -6.12
N GLY A 136 -6.94 -22.84 -6.23
CA GLY A 136 -6.59 -24.03 -5.43
C GLY A 136 -7.01 -23.94 -3.95
N GLY A 137 -7.78 -22.91 -3.59
CA GLY A 137 -8.21 -22.62 -2.23
C GLY A 137 -7.79 -21.23 -1.76
N VAL A 138 -8.42 -20.76 -0.66
CA VAL A 138 -8.19 -19.39 -0.13
C VAL A 138 -6.72 -19.17 0.22
N LEU A 139 -6.09 -20.14 0.89
CA LEU A 139 -4.70 -19.99 1.34
C LEU A 139 -3.72 -19.92 0.16
N ASP A 140 -3.91 -20.75 -0.86
CA ASP A 140 -3.03 -20.76 -2.04
C ASP A 140 -3.20 -19.50 -2.87
N GLY A 141 -4.43 -18.99 -2.99
CA GLY A 141 -4.69 -17.70 -3.61
C GLY A 141 -4.04 -16.54 -2.89
N VAL A 142 -4.14 -16.50 -1.57
CA VAL A 142 -3.48 -15.50 -0.73
C VAL A 142 -1.96 -15.61 -0.78
N ARG A 143 -1.41 -16.83 -0.85
CA ARG A 143 0.04 -17.05 -1.02
C ARG A 143 0.55 -16.51 -2.35
N ARG A 144 -0.24 -16.63 -3.43
CA ARG A 144 0.11 -16.00 -4.71
C ARG A 144 0.08 -14.49 -4.63
N GLY A 145 -0.98 -13.92 -4.05
CA GLY A 145 -1.08 -12.47 -3.85
C GLY A 145 0.06 -11.92 -2.99
N THR A 146 0.49 -12.67 -1.98
CA THR A 146 1.63 -12.29 -1.15
C THR A 146 2.96 -12.23 -1.93
N LYS A 147 3.09 -12.92 -3.08
CA LYS A 147 4.26 -12.83 -3.96
C LYS A 147 4.18 -11.66 -4.95
N ASP A 148 3.05 -10.96 -5.00
CA ASP A 148 2.82 -9.82 -5.89
C ASP A 148 2.25 -8.63 -5.10
N PRO A 149 3.11 -7.92 -4.34
CA PRO A 149 2.65 -6.82 -3.49
C PRO A 149 2.13 -5.62 -4.28
N ALA A 150 2.50 -5.47 -5.57
CA ALA A 150 1.99 -4.41 -6.44
C ALA A 150 0.52 -4.65 -6.78
N LEU A 151 0.18 -5.88 -7.16
CA LEU A 151 -1.20 -6.31 -7.39
C LEU A 151 -2.08 -6.12 -6.14
N ILE A 152 -1.54 -6.44 -4.96
CA ILE A 152 -2.27 -6.28 -3.70
C ILE A 152 -2.49 -4.79 -3.37
N ALA A 153 -1.48 -3.95 -3.56
CA ALA A 153 -1.62 -2.51 -3.35
C ALA A 153 -2.65 -1.88 -4.29
N MET A 154 -2.65 -2.28 -5.56
CA MET A 154 -3.65 -1.90 -6.55
C MET A 154 -5.05 -2.39 -6.15
N SER A 155 -5.20 -3.65 -5.76
CA SER A 155 -6.46 -4.21 -5.29
C SER A 155 -7.00 -3.47 -4.06
N ALA A 156 -6.12 -3.11 -3.12
CA ALA A 156 -6.48 -2.30 -1.95
C ALA A 156 -6.90 -0.88 -2.34
N ALA A 157 -6.30 -0.26 -3.35
CA ALA A 157 -6.73 1.04 -3.84
C ALA A 157 -8.15 0.99 -4.39
N LEU A 158 -8.47 -0.02 -5.22
CA LEU A 158 -9.80 -0.23 -5.78
C LEU A 158 -10.85 -0.54 -4.69
N ASP A 159 -10.52 -1.39 -3.72
CA ASP A 159 -11.43 -1.71 -2.61
C ASP A 159 -11.66 -0.50 -1.70
N THR A 160 -10.65 0.36 -1.50
CA THR A 160 -10.81 1.61 -0.75
C THR A 160 -11.82 2.52 -1.45
N VAL A 161 -11.70 2.72 -2.76
CA VAL A 161 -12.67 3.49 -3.58
C VAL A 161 -14.08 2.91 -3.42
N ARG A 162 -14.20 1.58 -3.50
CA ARG A 162 -15.49 0.87 -3.41
C ARG A 162 -16.13 1.01 -2.03
N LEU A 163 -15.35 0.85 -0.96
CA LEU A 163 -15.84 0.96 0.42
C LEU A 163 -16.18 2.40 0.81
N GLU A 164 -15.53 3.40 0.23
CA GLU A 164 -15.93 4.80 0.40
C GLU A 164 -17.26 5.13 -0.30
N ASN A 165 -17.67 4.35 -1.31
CA ASN A 165 -18.84 4.61 -2.16
C ASN A 165 -19.74 3.37 -2.33
N PRO A 166 -20.26 2.76 -1.25
CA PRO A 166 -20.92 1.45 -1.29
C PRO A 166 -22.19 1.42 -2.15
N ASP A 167 -22.92 2.53 -2.22
CA ASP A 167 -24.20 2.63 -2.94
C ASP A 167 -24.07 3.17 -4.37
N THR A 168 -22.85 3.35 -4.87
CA THR A 168 -22.59 3.94 -6.20
C THR A 168 -22.12 2.86 -7.18
N ALA A 169 -22.73 2.82 -8.37
CA ALA A 169 -22.27 1.93 -9.42
C ALA A 169 -20.81 2.23 -9.81
N TRP A 170 -19.98 1.21 -10.03
CA TRP A 170 -18.54 1.38 -10.28
C TRP A 170 -18.24 2.36 -11.41
N ASN A 171 -18.99 2.28 -12.52
CA ASN A 171 -18.85 3.21 -13.65
C ASN A 171 -19.08 4.68 -13.25
N ASP A 172 -20.01 4.94 -12.33
CA ASP A 172 -20.29 6.29 -11.83
C ASP A 172 -19.21 6.77 -10.85
N VAL A 173 -18.64 5.87 -10.04
CA VAL A 173 -17.53 6.21 -9.13
C VAL A 173 -16.30 6.66 -9.94
N VAL A 174 -15.98 5.92 -11.00
CA VAL A 174 -14.89 6.25 -11.93
C VAL A 174 -15.17 7.56 -12.66
N ALA A 175 -16.38 7.74 -13.20
CA ALA A 175 -16.75 8.94 -13.94
C ALA A 175 -16.73 10.22 -13.09
N ARG A 176 -17.12 10.13 -11.81
CA ARG A 176 -17.24 11.30 -10.91
C ARG A 176 -15.96 11.66 -10.18
N ARG A 177 -14.94 10.80 -10.21
CA ARG A 177 -13.65 11.02 -9.53
C ARG A 177 -13.81 11.39 -8.04
N TRP A 178 -14.77 10.79 -7.32
CA TRP A 178 -14.97 11.04 -5.89
C TRP A 178 -13.83 10.52 -5.00
N ASN A 179 -13.21 11.42 -4.21
CA ASN A 179 -12.12 11.16 -3.25
C ASN A 179 -10.78 10.66 -3.82
N TRP A 180 -10.59 10.72 -5.13
CA TRP A 180 -9.36 10.22 -5.78
C TRP A 180 -8.13 11.05 -5.40
N GLN A 181 -8.32 12.34 -5.12
CA GLN A 181 -7.28 13.20 -4.57
C GLN A 181 -6.76 12.70 -3.22
N SER A 182 -7.64 12.17 -2.37
CA SER A 182 -7.26 11.65 -1.06
C SER A 182 -6.53 10.31 -1.14
N LEU A 183 -6.92 9.46 -2.09
CA LEU A 183 -6.16 8.24 -2.42
C LEU A 183 -4.77 8.57 -2.94
N PHE A 184 -4.68 9.49 -3.90
CA PHE A 184 -3.39 9.93 -4.43
C PHE A 184 -2.52 10.61 -3.36
N ALA A 185 -3.11 11.35 -2.42
CA ALA A 185 -2.38 11.89 -1.27
C ALA A 185 -1.77 10.78 -0.40
N THR A 186 -2.46 9.64 -0.25
CA THR A 186 -1.95 8.48 0.50
C THR A 186 -0.82 7.78 -0.25
N VAL A 187 -0.91 7.71 -1.58
CA VAL A 187 0.15 7.19 -2.45
C VAL A 187 1.40 8.07 -2.32
N ARG A 188 1.25 9.39 -2.42
CA ARG A 188 2.32 10.38 -2.23
C ARG A 188 2.92 10.34 -0.83
N GLU A 189 2.10 10.10 0.18
CA GLU A 189 2.54 9.92 1.56
C GLU A 189 3.53 8.74 1.70
N VAL A 190 3.21 7.60 1.09
CA VAL A 190 4.01 6.37 1.28
C VAL A 190 5.15 6.25 0.28
N LEU A 191 4.89 6.53 -1.00
CA LEU A 191 5.84 6.32 -2.09
C LEU A 191 6.70 7.55 -2.41
N GLY A 192 6.33 8.72 -1.88
CA GLY A 192 7.07 9.97 -2.06
C GLY A 192 6.64 10.77 -3.28
N GLU A 193 6.91 12.07 -3.23
CA GLU A 193 6.54 13.03 -4.27
C GLU A 193 7.72 13.41 -5.18
N ASN A 194 8.95 13.39 -4.64
CA ASN A 194 10.18 13.84 -5.29
C ASN A 194 11.34 12.88 -4.98
N GLU A 195 12.47 13.03 -5.69
CA GLU A 195 13.68 12.25 -5.37
C GLU A 195 14.23 12.88 -4.10
N PRO A 196 14.73 12.06 -3.18
CA PRO A 196 15.43 12.58 -2.02
C PRO A 196 16.56 13.50 -2.48
N ASP A 197 16.73 14.64 -1.80
CA ASP A 197 17.89 15.49 -2.02
C ASP A 197 19.17 14.65 -1.87
N PRO A 198 20.16 14.76 -2.77
CA PRO A 198 21.43 14.05 -2.65
C PRO A 198 22.15 14.25 -1.30
N ASN A 199 21.88 15.38 -0.63
CA ASN A 199 22.39 15.71 0.68
C ASN A 199 21.63 15.05 1.82
N TRP A 200 20.58 14.25 1.60
CA TRP A 200 19.78 13.62 2.66
C TRP A 200 20.63 12.96 3.76
N SER A 201 21.72 12.31 3.36
CA SER A 201 22.65 11.65 4.28
C SER A 201 23.28 12.59 5.32
N CYS A 202 23.45 13.89 5.02
CA CYS A 202 23.98 14.87 5.97
C CYS A 202 22.94 15.36 6.98
N TRP A 203 21.64 15.35 6.61
CA TRP A 203 20.55 15.73 7.51
C TRP A 203 20.16 14.61 8.49
N ARG A 204 20.54 13.36 8.20
CA ARG A 204 20.23 12.19 9.03
C ARG A 204 21.14 12.08 10.26
N THR A 205 21.05 13.06 11.16
CA THR A 205 21.75 13.08 12.45
C THR A 205 21.18 12.04 13.42
N SER A 206 21.84 11.81 14.56
CA SER A 206 21.31 10.92 15.60
C SER A 206 19.96 11.37 16.14
N ASP A 207 19.73 12.68 16.24
CA ASP A 207 18.50 13.25 16.78
C ASP A 207 17.35 13.11 15.78
N VAL A 208 17.60 13.35 14.48
CA VAL A 208 16.65 13.09 13.39
C VAL A 208 16.27 11.61 13.34
N LEU A 209 17.25 10.71 13.43
CA LEU A 209 16.99 9.27 13.46
C LEU A 209 16.15 8.87 14.68
N ALA A 210 16.51 9.34 15.87
CA ALA A 210 15.78 9.00 17.11
C ALA A 210 14.33 9.50 17.07
N LEU A 211 14.10 10.73 16.59
CA LEU A 211 12.75 11.27 16.40
C LEU A 211 11.95 10.47 15.37
N ALA A 212 12.55 10.15 14.22
CA ALA A 212 11.90 9.36 13.19
C ALA A 212 11.50 7.96 13.68
N CYS A 213 12.39 7.27 14.41
CA CYS A 213 12.08 5.99 15.04
C CYS A 213 10.91 6.11 16.02
N GLY A 214 10.94 7.08 16.93
CA GLY A 214 9.87 7.29 17.91
C GLY A 214 8.52 7.61 17.24
N ILE A 215 8.51 8.46 16.23
CA ILE A 215 7.32 8.76 15.42
C ILE A 215 6.75 7.50 14.79
N TYR A 216 7.61 6.68 14.17
CA TYR A 216 7.20 5.48 13.45
C TYR A 216 6.65 4.39 14.39
N GLU A 217 7.38 4.11 15.47
CA GLU A 217 7.05 3.07 16.45
C GLU A 217 5.73 3.39 17.16
N GLU A 218 5.60 4.62 17.68
CA GLU A 218 4.41 5.07 18.42
C GLU A 218 3.24 5.49 17.51
N ARG A 219 3.45 5.56 16.19
CA ARG A 219 2.52 6.18 15.23
C ARG A 219 2.15 7.63 15.60
N ALA A 220 3.07 8.34 16.24
CA ALA A 220 2.89 9.71 16.70
C ALA A 220 3.17 10.71 15.56
N PHE A 221 2.41 10.59 14.46
CA PHE A 221 2.62 11.40 13.26
C PHE A 221 2.29 12.89 13.45
N ASP A 222 1.58 13.23 14.52
CA ASP A 222 1.40 14.60 15.00
C ASP A 222 2.72 15.27 15.41
N ARG A 223 3.79 14.49 15.64
CA ARG A 223 5.13 14.99 15.97
C ARG A 223 6.02 15.25 14.74
N LEU A 224 5.54 15.06 13.51
CA LEU A 224 6.32 15.38 12.31
C LEU A 224 6.80 16.85 12.23
N PRO A 225 6.06 17.87 12.72
CA PRO A 225 6.60 19.22 12.81
C PRO A 225 7.90 19.31 13.63
N ILE A 226 8.04 18.49 14.69
CA ILE A 226 9.27 18.42 15.50
C ILE A 226 10.40 17.78 14.69
N LEU A 227 10.10 16.77 13.88
CA LEU A 227 11.06 16.19 12.94
C LEU A 227 11.52 17.23 11.90
N ALA A 228 10.60 18.09 11.42
CA ALA A 228 10.94 19.17 10.49
C ALA A 228 11.96 20.14 11.09
N ASP A 229 11.79 20.52 12.35
CA ASP A 229 12.68 21.44 13.04
C ASP A 229 14.06 20.78 13.28
N ALA A 230 14.09 19.50 13.67
CA ALA A 230 15.34 18.76 13.79
C ALA A 230 16.09 18.59 12.45
N LEU A 231 15.36 18.37 11.35
CA LEU A 231 15.93 18.36 10.00
C LEU A 231 16.50 19.74 9.62
N GLN A 232 15.78 20.81 9.94
CA GLN A 232 16.23 22.18 9.68
C GLN A 232 17.48 22.54 10.50
N ASP A 233 17.55 22.13 11.76
CA ASP A 233 18.74 22.28 12.62
C ASP A 233 19.94 21.49 12.09
N ALA A 234 19.68 20.35 11.43
CA ALA A 234 20.69 19.56 10.72
C ALA A 234 21.11 20.18 9.36
N GLY A 235 20.57 21.34 9.00
CA GLY A 235 20.88 22.05 7.76
C GLY A 235 20.03 21.67 6.56
N CYS A 236 18.86 21.04 6.76
CA CYS A 236 17.90 20.80 5.69
C CYS A 236 17.22 22.10 5.25
N ASP A 237 17.37 22.44 3.98
CA ASP A 237 16.73 23.57 3.31
C ASP A 237 15.76 23.15 2.20
N ASP A 238 15.51 21.84 2.03
CA ASP A 238 14.53 21.32 1.08
C ASP A 238 13.10 21.68 1.53
N GLU A 239 12.52 22.67 0.85
CA GLU A 239 11.18 23.16 1.12
C GLU A 239 10.10 22.07 1.03
N ASN A 240 10.26 21.06 0.15
CA ASN A 240 9.27 19.99 0.01
C ASN A 240 9.28 19.07 1.23
N VAL A 241 10.47 18.74 1.74
CA VAL A 241 10.64 17.91 2.95
C VAL A 241 10.05 18.63 4.15
N LEU A 242 10.42 19.90 4.34
CA LEU A 242 9.93 20.69 5.46
C LEU A 242 8.43 20.96 5.37
N TRP A 243 7.91 21.27 4.19
CA TRP A 243 6.47 21.45 3.96
C TRP A 243 5.70 20.15 4.24
N HIS A 244 6.21 19.01 3.76
CA HIS A 244 5.59 17.71 4.00
C HIS A 244 5.47 17.40 5.48
N CYS A 245 6.50 17.67 6.28
CA CYS A 245 6.46 17.43 7.72
C CYS A 245 5.50 18.36 8.48
N ARG A 246 5.33 19.58 7.98
CA ARG A 246 4.55 20.64 8.64
C ARG A 246 3.08 20.63 8.23
N ARG A 247 2.72 19.96 7.14
CA ARG A 247 1.33 19.84 6.70
C ARG A 247 0.52 19.04 7.74
N PRO A 248 -0.73 19.43 8.03
CA PRO A 248 -1.53 18.71 9.01
C PRO A 248 -2.03 17.37 8.47
N GLY A 249 -1.79 16.30 9.23
CA GLY A 249 -2.41 14.99 9.03
C GLY A 249 -2.05 14.30 7.71
N GLY A 250 -2.75 13.21 7.41
CA GLY A 250 -2.54 12.41 6.20
C GLY A 250 -1.31 11.50 6.24
N HIS A 251 -0.56 11.51 7.34
CA HIS A 251 0.60 10.67 7.55
C HIS A 251 0.25 9.24 7.93
N ALA A 252 1.04 8.30 7.42
CA ALA A 252 0.86 6.87 7.66
C ALA A 252 2.20 6.19 7.90
N ARG A 253 2.16 4.93 8.36
CA ARG A 253 3.37 4.10 8.33
C ARG A 253 3.82 3.96 6.88
N GLY A 254 5.12 4.15 6.67
CA GLY A 254 5.70 4.26 5.34
C GLY A 254 5.83 5.69 4.82
N CYS A 255 5.45 6.70 5.61
CA CYS A 255 5.74 8.12 5.34
C CYS A 255 7.15 8.27 4.76
N TRP A 256 7.25 8.82 3.55
CA TRP A 256 8.51 8.82 2.80
C TRP A 256 9.62 9.58 3.52
N VAL A 257 9.32 10.71 4.18
CA VAL A 257 10.31 11.46 4.98
C VAL A 257 10.80 10.63 6.16
N VAL A 258 9.89 10.00 6.91
CA VAL A 258 10.23 9.21 8.09
C VAL A 258 11.06 7.99 7.70
N ASP A 259 10.68 7.30 6.62
CA ASP A 259 11.44 6.16 6.09
C ASP A 259 12.83 6.58 5.60
N LEU A 260 12.98 7.74 4.95
CA LEU A 260 14.28 8.27 4.56
C LEU A 260 15.13 8.65 5.79
N ALA A 261 14.52 9.25 6.82
CA ALA A 261 15.19 9.60 8.07
C ALA A 261 15.65 8.37 8.84
N MET A 262 14.94 7.23 8.72
CA MET A 262 15.37 5.94 9.26
C MET A 262 16.33 5.18 8.32
N GLY A 263 16.41 5.55 7.05
CA GLY A 263 17.19 4.85 6.03
C GLY A 263 16.61 3.52 5.60
N VAL A 264 15.28 3.40 5.60
CA VAL A 264 14.52 2.18 5.23
C VAL A 264 13.55 2.42 4.08
N ALA A 265 13.64 3.58 3.44
CA ALA A 265 12.84 3.95 2.28
C ALA A 265 13.12 3.00 1.11
#